data_AF-A0A951QR18-F1
#
_entry.id   AF-A0A951QR18-F1
#
_cell.length_a   1.000
_cell.length_b   1.000
_cell.length_c   1.000
_cell.angle_alpha   90.00
_cell.angle_beta   90.00
_cell.angle_gamma   90.00
#
_symmetry.space_group_name_H-M   'P 1'
#
loop_
_entity.id
_entity.type
_entity.pdbx_description
1 polymer ?
#
loop_
_entity_poly.entity_id
_entity_poly.type
_entity_poly.pdbx_seq_one_letter_code
_entity_poly.pdbx_strand_id
1 'polypeptide(L)'
;MRLIWDFPINANPSYFNAILFGIAEVGLDVARQACLSSLMIQEARYLGESCLAGTEIHRISAAEIFVVNLKLAQFRQFCETGLIQLFNDSNEKVHSQASRCFFEFEGQELGEYRNLVEAFVQSRAFETNPRDLIYALEKTTAKLPDVTCVVCEKIVNVSQTKNCENTPDIAYGDEISKLLIRVYSQGKDEKLRSCCLDLVDGMAQIGAYGLNKALQEFER
;
A
#
# COMPACT_ATOMS: atom_id res chain seq x y z
N MET A 1 16.88 -11.99 -1.05
CA MET A 1 18.19 -12.14 -0.36
C MET A 1 18.03 -11.56 1.05
N ARG A 2 17.81 -12.40 2.06
CA ARG A 2 17.64 -11.96 3.46
C ARG A 2 19.02 -11.69 4.05
N LEU A 3 19.40 -10.43 4.21
CA LEU A 3 20.49 -10.04 5.09
C LEU A 3 19.90 -9.88 6.49
N ILE A 4 20.08 -10.91 7.32
CA ILE A 4 19.84 -10.82 8.77
C ILE A 4 21.02 -10.03 9.32
N TRP A 5 20.82 -8.75 9.60
CA TRP A 5 21.81 -7.92 10.28
C TRP A 5 21.72 -8.20 11.78
N ASP A 6 22.66 -8.99 12.30
CA ASP A 6 22.80 -9.24 13.73
C ASP A 6 23.19 -7.94 14.46
N PHE A 7 22.22 -7.35 15.14
CA PHE A 7 22.45 -6.24 16.06
C PHE A 7 22.88 -6.77 17.43
N PRO A 8 23.96 -6.27 18.04
CA PRO A 8 24.27 -6.60 19.41
C PRO A 8 23.21 -5.95 20.33
N ILE A 9 22.52 -6.77 21.10
CA ILE A 9 21.43 -6.41 22.03
C ILE A 9 21.89 -5.44 23.15
N ASN A 10 23.19 -5.10 23.22
CA ASN A 10 23.79 -4.19 24.20
C ASN A 10 24.46 -2.97 23.54
N ALA A 11 23.72 -2.13 22.82
CA ALA A 11 24.27 -0.93 22.19
C ALA A 11 24.54 0.20 23.21
N ASN A 12 25.79 0.64 23.32
CA ASN A 12 26.26 1.72 24.18
C ASN A 12 25.66 3.09 23.76
N PRO A 13 25.24 3.98 24.70
CA PRO A 13 24.76 5.33 24.41
C PRO A 13 25.62 6.18 23.46
N SER A 14 26.92 5.91 23.36
CA SER A 14 27.81 6.56 22.39
C SER A 14 27.50 6.22 20.93
N TYR A 15 26.96 5.04 20.62
CA TYR A 15 26.46 4.69 19.27
C TYR A 15 25.23 5.50 18.90
N PHE A 16 24.34 5.73 19.87
CA PHE A 16 23.15 6.56 19.66
C PHE A 16 23.52 8.01 19.34
N ASN A 17 24.48 8.58 20.07
CA ASN A 17 24.99 9.93 19.79
C ASN A 17 25.71 10.01 18.43
N ALA A 18 26.46 8.97 18.03
CA ALA A 18 27.08 8.91 16.71
C ALA A 18 26.05 8.83 15.57
N ILE A 19 24.95 8.09 15.76
CA ILE A 19 23.82 8.04 14.82
C ILE A 19 23.11 9.41 14.76
N LEU A 20 22.87 10.05 15.90
CA LEU A 20 22.28 11.40 15.99
C LEU A 20 23.09 12.46 15.24
N PHE A 21 24.41 12.47 15.39
CA PHE A 21 25.31 13.36 14.64
C PHE A 21 25.39 12.98 13.16
N GLY A 22 25.29 11.69 12.82
CA GLY A 22 25.32 11.19 11.44
C GLY A 22 24.03 11.45 10.63
N ILE A 23 22.86 11.49 11.28
CA ILE A 23 21.55 11.76 10.64
C ILE A 23 21.50 13.19 10.04
N ALA A 24 22.24 14.14 10.62
CA ALA A 24 22.32 15.49 10.08
C ALA A 24 23.18 15.59 8.80
N GLU A 25 24.09 14.62 8.55
CA GLU A 25 25.07 14.72 7.45
C GLU A 25 25.05 13.61 6.38
N VAL A 26 24.59 12.36 6.58
CA VAL A 26 24.97 11.28 5.63
C VAL A 26 23.96 10.12 5.45
N GLY A 27 23.77 9.72 4.18
CA GLY A 27 23.73 8.32 3.70
C GLY A 27 22.49 7.45 3.95
N LEU A 28 22.06 6.75 2.90
CA LEU A 28 20.92 5.81 2.91
C LEU A 28 21.04 4.69 3.97
N ASP A 29 22.26 4.22 4.27
CA ASP A 29 22.50 3.12 5.23
C ASP A 29 22.37 3.55 6.70
N VAL A 30 22.79 4.78 7.04
CA VAL A 30 22.64 5.31 8.39
C VAL A 30 21.16 5.56 8.71
N ALA A 31 20.42 6.11 7.75
CA ALA A 31 18.98 6.33 7.88
C ALA A 31 18.20 5.01 8.06
N ARG A 32 18.57 3.95 7.32
CA ARG A 32 18.00 2.60 7.52
C ARG A 32 18.29 2.08 8.92
N GLN A 33 19.53 2.23 9.39
CA GLN A 33 19.93 1.77 10.71
C GLN A 33 19.20 2.52 11.83
N ALA A 34 19.01 3.83 11.66
CA ALA A 34 18.22 4.66 12.56
C ALA A 34 16.76 4.18 12.62
N CYS A 35 16.14 3.93 11.47
CA CYS A 35 14.78 3.39 11.40
C CYS A 35 14.67 2.01 12.04
N LEU A 36 15.60 1.09 11.77
CA LEU A 36 15.62 -0.24 12.37
C LEU A 36 15.81 -0.16 13.90
N SER A 37 16.72 0.68 14.38
CA SER A 37 16.94 0.92 15.80
C SER A 37 15.66 1.45 16.46
N SER A 38 14.92 2.33 15.79
CA SER A 38 13.64 2.86 16.29
C SER A 38 12.57 1.79 16.46
N LEU A 39 12.63 0.69 15.71
CA LEU A 39 11.72 -0.46 15.87
C LEU A 39 12.09 -1.31 17.09
N MET A 40 13.39 -1.52 17.29
CA MET A 40 13.94 -2.45 18.29
C MET A 40 14.07 -1.84 19.69
N ILE A 41 14.32 -0.54 19.79
CA ILE A 41 14.71 0.14 21.02
C ILE A 41 13.75 1.31 21.26
N GLN A 42 13.05 1.31 22.39
CA GLN A 42 12.01 2.31 22.67
C GLN A 42 12.60 3.73 22.78
N GLU A 43 13.76 3.85 23.41
CA GLU A 43 14.50 5.11 23.54
C GLU A 43 14.95 5.65 22.19
N ALA A 44 15.02 4.80 21.15
CA ALA A 44 15.43 5.15 19.80
C ALA A 44 14.26 5.59 18.90
N ARG A 45 13.01 5.61 19.40
CA ARG A 45 11.82 5.92 18.59
C ARG A 45 11.92 7.26 17.86
N TYR A 46 12.49 8.28 18.53
CA TYR A 46 12.69 9.60 17.96
C TYR A 46 13.59 9.58 16.71
N LEU A 47 14.45 8.58 16.53
CA LEU A 47 15.29 8.46 15.32
C LEU A 47 14.43 8.13 14.09
N GLY A 48 13.44 7.24 14.24
CA GLY A 48 12.50 6.91 13.17
C GLY A 48 11.61 8.10 12.82
N GLU A 49 11.13 8.82 13.83
CA GLU A 49 10.38 10.08 13.65
C GLU A 49 11.22 11.15 12.96
N SER A 50 12.50 11.27 13.32
CA SER A 50 13.45 12.17 12.66
C SER A 50 13.65 11.77 11.20
N CYS A 51 13.71 10.48 10.88
CA CYS A 51 13.79 10.03 9.49
C CYS A 51 12.51 10.35 8.71
N LEU A 52 11.33 10.18 9.31
CA LEU A 52 10.04 10.54 8.71
C LEU A 52 9.90 12.04 8.40
N ALA A 53 10.52 12.91 9.21
CA ALA A 53 10.54 14.36 9.02
C ALA A 53 11.77 14.87 8.24
N GLY A 54 12.71 13.98 7.91
CA GLY A 54 14.01 14.33 7.34
C GLY A 54 13.99 14.60 5.83
N THR A 55 15.17 14.50 5.22
CA THR A 55 15.34 14.64 3.75
C THR A 55 14.70 13.49 2.96
N GLU A 56 14.67 13.59 1.63
CA GLU A 56 14.17 12.52 0.73
C GLU A 56 14.81 11.16 1.07
N ILE A 57 16.14 11.12 1.26
CA ILE A 57 16.88 9.90 1.58
C ILE A 57 16.37 9.26 2.87
N HIS A 58 16.15 10.07 3.92
CA HIS A 58 15.66 9.57 5.19
C HIS A 58 14.26 8.95 5.10
N ARG A 59 13.36 9.60 4.35
CA ARG A 59 11.99 9.12 4.20
C ARG A 59 11.90 7.90 3.30
N ILE A 60 12.74 7.79 2.27
CA ILE A 60 12.90 6.55 1.48
C ILE A 60 13.40 5.41 2.37
N SER A 61 14.44 5.62 3.17
CA SER A 61 14.94 4.61 4.11
C SER A 61 13.88 4.18 5.13
N ALA A 62 13.09 5.13 5.65
CA ALA A 62 11.97 4.83 6.54
C ALA A 62 10.94 3.94 5.85
N ALA A 63 10.52 4.30 4.62
CA ALA A 63 9.61 3.48 3.83
C ALA A 63 10.13 2.05 3.63
N GLU A 64 11.40 1.89 3.23
CA GLU A 64 12.01 0.56 3.03
C GLU A 64 11.97 -0.29 4.30
N ILE A 65 12.39 0.28 5.45
CA ILE A 65 12.42 -0.46 6.71
C ILE A 65 11.01 -0.79 7.18
N PHE A 66 10.06 0.15 7.08
CA PHE A 66 8.69 -0.08 7.53
C PHE A 66 7.95 -1.10 6.66
N VAL A 67 8.15 -1.09 5.34
CA VAL A 67 7.62 -2.12 4.43
C VAL A 67 8.04 -3.52 4.87
N VAL A 68 9.35 -3.74 5.06
CA VAL A 68 9.90 -5.07 5.37
C VAL A 68 9.47 -5.57 6.75
N ASN A 69 9.19 -4.66 7.70
CA ASN A 69 8.88 -5.00 9.08
C ASN A 69 7.40 -4.89 9.44
N LEU A 70 6.54 -4.44 8.52
CA LEU A 70 5.12 -4.18 8.75
C LEU A 70 4.39 -5.37 9.36
N LYS A 71 4.66 -6.59 8.86
CA LYS A 71 3.94 -7.80 9.26
C LYS A 71 4.40 -8.38 10.61
N LEU A 72 5.49 -7.87 11.18
CA LEU A 72 5.95 -8.31 12.49
C LEU A 72 5.10 -7.66 13.57
N ALA A 73 4.35 -8.45 14.34
CA ALA A 73 3.35 -7.96 15.30
C ALA A 73 3.89 -6.89 16.26
N GLN A 74 5.13 -7.03 16.74
CA GLN A 74 5.79 -6.08 17.64
C GLN A 74 6.14 -4.72 16.99
N PHE A 75 6.21 -4.65 15.66
CA PHE A 75 6.54 -3.41 14.92
C PHE A 75 5.36 -2.83 14.15
N ARG A 76 4.33 -3.65 13.93
CA ARG A 76 3.17 -3.34 13.10
C ARG A 76 2.62 -1.94 13.30
N GLN A 77 2.27 -1.57 14.54
CA GLN A 77 1.64 -0.28 14.82
C GLN A 77 2.50 0.91 14.35
N PHE A 78 3.81 0.86 14.60
CA PHE A 78 4.72 1.94 14.24
C PHE A 78 4.98 1.97 12.73
N CYS A 79 5.21 0.80 12.11
CA CYS A 79 5.38 0.70 10.67
C CYS A 79 4.13 1.16 9.91
N GLU A 80 2.94 0.73 10.34
CA GLU A 80 1.65 1.11 9.74
C GLU A 80 1.43 2.61 9.84
N THR A 81 1.65 3.21 11.01
CA THR A 81 1.55 4.67 11.21
C THR A 81 2.52 5.44 10.31
N GLY A 82 3.79 4.98 10.23
CA GLY A 82 4.80 5.59 9.38
C GLY A 82 4.46 5.49 7.89
N LEU A 83 3.99 4.33 7.42
CA LEU A 83 3.59 4.14 6.02
C LEU A 83 2.39 5.01 5.64
N ILE A 84 1.39 5.12 6.52
CA ILE A 84 0.23 6.00 6.30
C ILE A 84 0.66 7.45 6.11
N GLN A 85 1.64 7.93 6.87
CA GLN A 85 2.22 9.26 6.66
C GLN A 85 2.92 9.36 5.28
N LEU A 86 3.74 8.37 4.94
CA LEU A 86 4.54 8.37 3.71
C LEU A 86 3.71 8.20 2.43
N PHE A 87 2.50 7.63 2.50
CA PHE A 87 1.58 7.59 1.36
C PHE A 87 1.19 8.98 0.84
N ASN A 88 1.26 10.00 1.69
CA ASN A 88 0.95 11.39 1.32
C ASN A 88 2.20 12.26 1.16
N ASP A 89 3.39 11.65 1.06
CA ASP A 89 4.62 12.39 0.82
C ASP A 89 4.49 13.25 -0.45
N SER A 90 5.13 14.43 -0.47
CA SER A 90 5.18 15.26 -1.67
C SER A 90 6.11 14.68 -2.75
N ASN A 91 7.00 13.78 -2.38
CA ASN A 91 7.97 13.18 -3.28
C ASN A 91 7.50 11.82 -3.79
N GLU A 92 7.44 11.68 -5.11
CA GLU A 92 6.97 10.46 -5.78
C GLU A 92 7.77 9.21 -5.40
N LYS A 93 9.09 9.33 -5.27
CA LYS A 93 9.93 8.18 -4.92
C LYS A 93 9.63 7.65 -3.52
N VAL A 94 9.32 8.55 -2.58
CA VAL A 94 9.02 8.18 -1.20
C VAL A 94 7.70 7.42 -1.14
N HIS A 95 6.64 8.00 -1.69
CA HIS A 95 5.32 7.36 -1.59
C HIS A 95 5.20 6.10 -2.47
N SER A 96 5.94 6.04 -3.59
CA SER A 96 6.09 4.81 -4.38
C SER A 96 6.85 3.72 -3.62
N GLN A 97 7.88 4.07 -2.84
CA GLN A 97 8.56 3.08 -2.01
C GLN A 97 7.65 2.59 -0.87
N ALA A 98 6.80 3.46 -0.31
CA ALA A 98 5.83 3.07 0.70
C ALA A 98 4.72 2.16 0.15
N SER A 99 4.22 2.40 -1.07
CA SER A 99 3.15 1.58 -1.69
C SER A 99 3.55 0.10 -1.85
N ARG A 100 4.86 -0.17 -1.93
CA ARG A 100 5.39 -1.54 -2.05
C ARG A 100 5.04 -2.44 -0.86
N CYS A 101 4.56 -1.90 0.27
CA CYS A 101 4.05 -2.71 1.37
C CYS A 101 2.99 -3.73 0.92
N PHE A 102 2.21 -3.41 -0.14
CA PHE A 102 1.17 -4.32 -0.62
C PHE A 102 1.70 -5.59 -1.29
N PHE A 103 2.93 -5.59 -1.82
CA PHE A 103 3.54 -6.79 -2.41
C PHE A 103 3.89 -7.86 -1.38
N GLU A 104 4.03 -7.49 -0.11
CA GLU A 104 4.41 -8.42 0.95
C GLU A 104 3.21 -9.19 1.51
N PHE A 105 1.98 -8.87 1.14
CA PHE A 105 0.79 -9.57 1.63
C PHE A 105 0.49 -10.84 0.85
N GLU A 106 0.25 -11.93 1.58
CA GLU A 106 -0.15 -13.22 1.03
C GLU A 106 -1.40 -13.77 1.72
N GLY A 107 -2.14 -14.64 1.04
CA GLY A 107 -3.28 -15.35 1.62
C GLY A 107 -4.29 -14.41 2.30
N GLN A 108 -4.55 -14.63 3.58
CA GLN A 108 -5.55 -13.89 4.35
C GLN A 108 -5.02 -12.59 4.98
N GLU A 109 -3.70 -12.33 4.94
CA GLU A 109 -3.05 -11.30 5.76
C GLU A 109 -3.59 -9.89 5.51
N LEU A 110 -3.87 -9.54 4.25
CA LEU A 110 -4.35 -8.21 3.86
C LEU A 110 -5.66 -7.83 4.59
N GLY A 111 -6.48 -8.81 4.96
CA GLY A 111 -7.73 -8.59 5.69
C GLY A 111 -7.53 -7.96 7.08
N GLU A 112 -6.34 -8.07 7.66
CA GLU A 112 -6.04 -7.44 8.95
C GLU A 112 -5.68 -5.95 8.82
N TYR A 113 -5.31 -5.47 7.62
CA TYR A 113 -4.74 -4.14 7.39
C TYR A 113 -5.74 -3.16 6.76
N ARG A 114 -7.00 -3.24 7.19
CA ARG A 114 -8.09 -2.39 6.66
C ARG A 114 -7.75 -0.90 6.70
N ASN A 115 -7.24 -0.41 7.84
CA ASN A 115 -6.90 1.01 8.01
C ASN A 115 -5.78 1.45 7.05
N LEU A 116 -4.74 0.63 6.88
CA LEU A 116 -3.67 0.88 5.92
C LEU A 116 -4.20 0.96 4.49
N VAL A 117 -5.09 0.04 4.09
CA VAL A 117 -5.71 0.05 2.75
C VAL A 117 -6.56 1.31 2.57
N GLU A 118 -7.42 1.65 3.52
CA GLU A 118 -8.26 2.85 3.47
C GLU A 118 -7.42 4.13 3.36
N ALA A 119 -6.36 4.24 4.16
CA ALA A 119 -5.44 5.37 4.12
C ALA A 119 -4.71 5.48 2.77
N PHE A 120 -4.25 4.35 2.21
CA PHE A 120 -3.62 4.35 0.89
C PHE A 120 -4.58 4.82 -0.19
N VAL A 121 -5.80 4.29 -0.24
CA VAL A 121 -6.82 4.66 -1.24
C VAL A 121 -7.13 6.15 -1.22
N GLN A 122 -7.04 6.80 -0.05
CA GLN A 122 -7.25 8.24 0.12
C GLN A 122 -6.00 9.09 -0.15
N SER A 123 -4.85 8.46 -0.40
CA SER A 123 -3.56 9.14 -0.50
C SER A 123 -3.14 9.52 -1.93
N ARG A 124 -2.13 10.38 -2.03
CA ARG A 124 -1.43 10.69 -3.29
C ARG A 124 -0.78 9.46 -3.93
N ALA A 125 -0.26 8.53 -3.12
CA ALA A 125 0.38 7.32 -3.63
C ALA A 125 -0.54 6.46 -4.50
N PHE A 126 -1.85 6.46 -4.22
CA PHE A 126 -2.83 5.72 -5.02
C PHE A 126 -3.04 6.33 -6.41
N GLU A 127 -2.90 7.65 -6.56
CA GLU A 127 -3.07 8.33 -7.85
C GLU A 127 -1.98 7.92 -8.85
N THR A 128 -0.77 7.65 -8.37
CA THR A 128 0.38 7.28 -9.20
C THR A 128 0.60 5.77 -9.28
N ASN A 129 0.37 5.03 -8.17
CA ASN A 129 0.71 3.61 -8.05
C ASN A 129 -0.46 2.74 -7.54
N PRO A 130 -1.64 2.73 -8.19
CA PRO A 130 -2.75 1.89 -7.75
C PRO A 130 -2.46 0.39 -7.94
N ARG A 131 -1.50 0.04 -8.82
CA ARG A 131 -1.16 -1.34 -9.21
C ARG A 131 -0.82 -2.24 -8.03
N ASP A 132 -0.03 -1.75 -7.08
CA ASP A 132 0.47 -2.56 -5.97
C ASP A 132 -0.68 -3.07 -5.10
N LEU A 133 -1.66 -2.20 -4.82
CA LEU A 133 -2.86 -2.58 -4.09
C LEU A 133 -3.79 -3.47 -4.93
N ILE A 134 -3.99 -3.17 -6.22
CA ILE A 134 -4.81 -4.03 -7.11
C ILE A 134 -4.26 -5.46 -7.13
N TYR A 135 -2.94 -5.60 -7.26
CA TYR A 135 -2.26 -6.88 -7.23
C TYR A 135 -2.51 -7.62 -5.90
N ALA A 136 -2.36 -6.94 -4.76
CA ALA A 136 -2.61 -7.54 -3.45
C ALA A 136 -4.08 -7.96 -3.26
N LEU A 137 -5.03 -7.15 -3.73
CA LEU A 137 -6.46 -7.46 -3.70
C LEU A 137 -6.83 -8.65 -4.62
N GLU A 138 -6.17 -8.79 -5.77
CA GLU A 138 -6.38 -9.94 -6.64
C GLU A 138 -5.87 -11.23 -5.98
N LYS A 139 -4.69 -11.17 -5.35
CA LYS A 139 -4.00 -12.34 -4.77
C LYS A 139 -4.49 -12.76 -3.39
N THR A 140 -5.02 -11.83 -2.60
CA THR A 140 -5.49 -12.17 -1.26
C THR A 140 -6.58 -13.23 -1.35
N THR A 141 -6.60 -14.19 -0.43
CA THR A 141 -7.72 -15.11 -0.24
C THR A 141 -8.69 -14.59 0.83
N ALA A 142 -8.38 -13.46 1.48
CA ALA A 142 -9.24 -12.83 2.47
C ALA A 142 -10.62 -12.46 1.90
N LYS A 143 -11.58 -12.26 2.79
CA LYS A 143 -12.76 -11.48 2.41
C LYS A 143 -12.26 -10.09 2.00
N LEU A 144 -12.64 -9.66 0.81
CA LEU A 144 -12.24 -8.34 0.32
C LEU A 144 -12.80 -7.27 1.26
N PRO A 145 -11.98 -6.28 1.68
CA PRO A 145 -12.48 -5.21 2.54
C PRO A 145 -13.51 -4.36 1.78
N ASP A 146 -14.44 -3.74 2.50
CA ASP A 146 -15.51 -2.92 1.89
C ASP A 146 -14.94 -1.78 1.02
N VAL A 147 -13.72 -1.32 1.32
CA VAL A 147 -13.00 -0.29 0.55
C VAL A 147 -12.63 -0.75 -0.87
N THR A 148 -12.70 -2.05 -1.19
CA THR A 148 -12.42 -2.54 -2.56
C THR A 148 -13.39 -1.94 -3.58
N CYS A 149 -14.66 -1.69 -3.21
CA CYS A 149 -15.57 -0.95 -4.09
C CYS A 149 -15.07 0.46 -4.40
N VAL A 150 -14.55 1.16 -3.38
CA VAL A 150 -13.99 2.52 -3.53
C VAL A 150 -12.73 2.50 -4.41
N VAL A 151 -11.90 1.46 -4.31
CA VAL A 151 -10.75 1.25 -5.20
C VAL A 151 -11.22 1.15 -6.65
N CYS A 152 -12.19 0.27 -6.92
CA CYS A 152 -12.74 0.06 -8.25
C CYS A 152 -13.38 1.34 -8.81
N GLU A 153 -14.19 2.01 -8.01
CA GLU A 153 -14.84 3.28 -8.38
C GLU A 153 -13.81 4.35 -8.77
N LYS A 154 -12.77 4.56 -7.95
CA LYS A 154 -11.74 5.55 -8.25
C LYS A 154 -11.03 5.25 -9.58
N ILE A 155 -10.67 4.00 -9.84
CA ILE A 155 -9.97 3.62 -11.07
C ILE A 155 -10.86 3.85 -12.31
N VAL A 156 -12.12 3.42 -12.24
CA VAL A 156 -13.09 3.61 -13.34
C VAL A 156 -13.31 5.09 -13.62
N ASN A 157 -13.48 5.93 -12.58
CA ASN A 157 -13.69 7.37 -12.73
C ASN A 157 -12.47 8.10 -13.34
N VAL A 158 -11.24 7.72 -12.96
CA VAL A 158 -10.02 8.29 -13.58
C VAL A 158 -9.96 7.95 -15.07
N SER A 159 -10.36 6.74 -15.47
CA SER A 159 -10.39 6.34 -16.87
C SER A 159 -11.46 7.07 -17.69
N GLN A 160 -12.62 7.39 -17.10
CA GLN A 160 -13.69 8.12 -17.78
C GLN A 160 -13.36 9.60 -18.03
N THR A 161 -12.54 10.24 -17.18
CA THR A 161 -12.16 11.66 -17.36
C THR A 161 -11.08 11.86 -18.43
N LYS A 162 -10.31 10.82 -18.76
CA LYS A 162 -9.31 10.84 -19.83
C LYS A 162 -9.97 10.45 -21.16
N ASN A 163 -10.69 11.40 -21.76
CA ASN A 163 -11.26 11.28 -23.12
C ASN A 163 -10.16 11.15 -24.19
N CYS A 164 -9.54 9.98 -24.32
CA CYS A 164 -8.77 9.62 -25.51
C CYS A 164 -9.71 8.89 -26.47
N GLU A 165 -9.84 9.40 -27.70
CA GLU A 165 -10.86 9.06 -28.72
C GLU A 165 -10.78 7.63 -29.31
N ASN A 166 -10.01 6.72 -28.71
CA ASN A 166 -9.98 5.31 -29.05
C ASN A 166 -10.34 4.55 -27.78
N THR A 167 -11.40 3.72 -27.82
CA THR A 167 -11.92 2.85 -26.72
C THR A 167 -11.12 2.96 -25.43
N PRO A 168 -11.64 3.56 -24.34
CA PRO A 168 -10.86 3.75 -23.14
C PRO A 168 -10.47 2.37 -22.61
N ASP A 169 -9.23 1.96 -22.89
CA ASP A 169 -8.58 0.86 -22.22
C ASP A 169 -8.51 1.29 -20.76
N ILE A 170 -9.49 0.83 -19.98
CA ILE A 170 -9.46 1.02 -18.54
C ILE A 170 -8.23 0.27 -18.09
N ALA A 171 -7.19 1.01 -17.71
CA ALA A 171 -6.04 0.43 -17.06
C ALA A 171 -6.58 -0.48 -15.93
N TYR A 172 -6.25 -1.77 -15.99
CA TYR A 172 -6.69 -2.82 -15.07
C TYR A 172 -8.14 -3.35 -15.25
N GLY A 173 -8.76 -3.22 -16.42
CA GLY A 173 -10.15 -3.65 -16.67
C GLY A 173 -10.44 -5.12 -16.29
N ASP A 174 -9.52 -6.05 -16.59
CA ASP A 174 -9.66 -7.47 -16.23
C ASP A 174 -9.59 -7.69 -14.72
N GLU A 175 -8.61 -7.08 -14.05
CA GLU A 175 -8.43 -7.16 -12.61
C GLU A 175 -9.61 -6.54 -11.86
N ILE A 176 -10.08 -5.37 -12.30
CA ILE A 176 -11.23 -4.68 -11.70
C ILE A 176 -12.51 -5.49 -11.89
N SER A 177 -12.73 -6.08 -13.06
CA SER A 177 -13.89 -6.96 -13.30
C SER A 177 -13.91 -8.15 -12.34
N LYS A 178 -12.76 -8.83 -12.17
CA LYS A 178 -12.63 -9.95 -11.21
C LYS A 178 -12.87 -9.51 -9.78
N LEU A 179 -12.33 -8.36 -9.38
CA LEU A 179 -12.53 -7.81 -8.04
C LEU A 179 -14.00 -7.50 -7.78
N LEU A 180 -14.69 -6.82 -8.71
CA LEU A 180 -16.11 -6.47 -8.58
C LEU A 180 -17.00 -7.71 -8.41
N ILE A 181 -16.81 -8.74 -9.24
CA ILE A 181 -17.55 -10.00 -9.14
C ILE A 181 -17.28 -10.69 -7.80
N ARG A 182 -16.02 -10.69 -7.36
CA ARG A 182 -15.64 -11.29 -6.07
C ARG A 182 -16.25 -10.53 -4.90
N VAL A 183 -16.22 -9.20 -4.89
CA VAL A 183 -16.88 -8.40 -3.84
C VAL A 183 -18.39 -8.65 -3.86
N TYR A 184 -19.01 -8.66 -5.04
CA TYR A 184 -20.45 -8.91 -5.19
C TYR A 184 -20.86 -10.28 -4.63
N SER A 185 -20.08 -11.33 -4.89
CA SER A 185 -20.36 -12.69 -4.42
C SER A 185 -20.09 -12.90 -2.92
N GLN A 186 -19.09 -12.20 -2.36
CA GLN A 186 -18.79 -12.21 -0.92
C GLN A 186 -19.71 -11.29 -0.10
N GLY A 187 -20.32 -10.30 -0.75
CA GLY A 187 -21.17 -9.29 -0.15
C GLY A 187 -22.57 -9.82 0.19
N LYS A 188 -23.00 -9.60 1.44
CA LYS A 188 -24.39 -9.76 1.86
C LYS A 188 -25.12 -8.41 2.02
N ASP A 189 -24.36 -7.32 2.03
CA ASP A 189 -24.89 -5.97 2.11
C ASP A 189 -25.42 -5.53 0.75
N GLU A 190 -26.67 -5.11 0.73
CA GLU A 190 -27.37 -4.62 -0.46
C GLU A 190 -26.67 -3.40 -1.06
N LYS A 191 -26.10 -2.51 -0.22
CA LYS A 191 -25.39 -1.32 -0.69
C LYS A 191 -24.12 -1.67 -1.46
N LEU A 192 -23.32 -2.60 -0.93
CA LEU A 192 -22.12 -3.08 -1.61
C LEU A 192 -22.47 -3.78 -2.92
N ARG A 193 -23.53 -4.59 -2.93
CA ARG A 193 -23.98 -5.27 -4.15
C ARG A 193 -24.46 -4.29 -5.21
N SER A 194 -25.25 -3.28 -4.84
CA SER A 194 -25.67 -2.21 -5.74
C SER A 194 -24.47 -1.49 -6.33
N CYS A 195 -23.51 -1.07 -5.50
CA CYS A 195 -22.29 -0.40 -5.95
C CYS A 195 -21.50 -1.25 -6.96
N CYS A 196 -21.36 -2.57 -6.72
CA CYS A 196 -20.71 -3.45 -7.68
C CYS A 196 -21.45 -3.51 -9.02
N LEU A 197 -22.78 -3.58 -9.01
CA LEU A 197 -23.59 -3.62 -10.22
C LEU A 197 -23.51 -2.29 -11.00
N ASP A 198 -23.60 -1.16 -10.31
CA ASP A 198 -23.48 0.17 -10.93
C ASP A 198 -22.12 0.34 -11.64
N LEU A 199 -21.03 -0.16 -11.03
CA LEU A 199 -19.70 -0.14 -11.63
C LEU A 199 -19.56 -1.12 -12.81
N VAL A 200 -20.14 -2.31 -12.71
CA VAL A 200 -20.17 -3.28 -13.81
C VAL A 200 -20.94 -2.72 -15.01
N ASP A 201 -22.10 -2.10 -14.78
CA ASP A 201 -22.90 -1.46 -15.83
C ASP A 201 -22.14 -0.31 -16.47
N GLY A 202 -21.48 0.53 -15.66
CA GLY A 202 -20.61 1.60 -16.15
C GLY A 202 -19.45 1.08 -17.01
N MET A 203 -18.80 -0.01 -16.59
CA MET A 203 -17.74 -0.67 -17.36
C MET A 203 -18.26 -1.30 -18.67
N ALA A 204 -19.47 -1.86 -18.66
CA ALA A 204 -20.09 -2.43 -19.86
C ALA A 204 -20.42 -1.36 -20.91
N GLN A 205 -20.92 -0.19 -20.47
CA GLN A 205 -21.25 0.92 -21.36
C GLN A 205 -20.04 1.46 -22.12
N ILE A 206 -18.87 1.46 -21.49
CA ILE A 206 -17.61 1.93 -22.10
C ILE A 206 -16.81 0.81 -22.78
N GLY A 207 -17.36 -0.42 -22.82
CA GLY A 207 -16.73 -1.56 -23.50
C GLY A 207 -15.45 -2.04 -22.82
N ALA A 208 -15.38 -1.98 -21.49
CA ALA A 208 -14.19 -2.36 -20.73
C ALA A 208 -13.67 -3.76 -21.07
N TYR A 209 -12.37 -3.88 -21.32
CA TYR A 209 -11.72 -5.16 -21.56
C TYR A 209 -11.80 -6.08 -20.32
N GLY A 210 -12.00 -7.38 -20.54
CA GLY A 210 -12.02 -8.41 -19.48
C GLY A 210 -13.39 -8.64 -18.81
N LEU A 211 -14.32 -7.67 -18.87
CA LEU A 211 -15.61 -7.79 -18.18
C LEU A 211 -16.44 -8.99 -18.64
N ASN A 212 -16.64 -9.15 -19.94
CA ASN A 212 -17.41 -10.27 -20.50
C ASN A 212 -16.83 -11.63 -20.12
N LYS A 213 -15.50 -11.75 -20.06
CA LYS A 213 -14.82 -12.97 -19.66
C LYS A 213 -15.07 -13.26 -18.18
N ALA A 214 -14.92 -12.26 -17.33
CA ALA A 214 -15.11 -12.40 -15.89
C ALA A 214 -16.57 -12.80 -15.55
N LEU A 215 -17.56 -12.21 -16.23
CA LEU A 215 -18.97 -12.60 -16.10
C LEU A 215 -19.23 -14.05 -16.54
N GLN A 216 -18.68 -14.47 -17.68
CA GLN A 216 -18.81 -15.85 -18.16
C GLN A 216 -18.17 -16.87 -17.20
N GLU A 217 -17.06 -16.52 -16.55
CA GLU A 217 -16.41 -17.37 -15.55
C GLU A 217 -17.24 -17.48 -14.27
N PHE A 218 -18.01 -16.44 -13.92
CA PHE A 218 -18.87 -16.43 -12.74
C PHE A 218 -20.18 -17.20 -12.91
N GLU A 219 -20.75 -17.21 -14.12
CA GLU A 219 -22.01 -17.91 -14.42
C GLU A 219 -21.87 -19.43 -14.57
N ARG A 220 -20.63 -19.95 -14.62
CA ARG A 220 -20.32 -21.38 -14.72
C ARG A 220 -20.24 -22.06 -13.36
#